data_AF-A0A9P5J5D0-F1
#
_entry.id   AF-A0A9P5J5D0-F1
#
_cell.length_a   1.000
_cell.length_b   1.000
_cell.length_c   1.000
_cell.angle_alpha   90.00
_cell.angle_beta   90.00
_cell.angle_gamma   90.00
#
_symmetry.space_group_name_H-M   'P 1'
#
loop_
_entity.id
_entity.type
_entity.pdbx_description
1 polymer ?
#
loop_
_entity_poly.entity_id
_entity_poly.type
_entity_poly.pdbx_seq_one_letter_code
_entity_poly.pdbx_strand_id
1 'polypeptide(L)'
;MLHLSGPLVALGLAISPLVTAAPSPRGLSPVKIPTSTAYNVSSEHKHLFGPHSNVGKRSCSTWNTAAEGVAGAMQSSYYNTAGYYQGGTGGGSIWTDVNAVEDLINLSLFNSIITYDTVPEAVLSYWQSQLVDNTYYNNALWGVLANYRECDYAAFRGTSTTNCMSRATALYNYVISGWDGTTCEGGVWWSTGDAYKNANTNELFLLASAAGYLRTGQGAMLSNAEIAWNWINDSGMQNSAGLFNDGLTTACANNGVTPWTYNQAVIASGLGALYVATGSTNTALLTAAEKSIDATFASMETNGILKESCDDASGSTKCSSDQQIYKGVFLKHLSYYLTYVNDPTKVSKYAAQINAQGSGIYYYGTGSGWMVGSVWYAPNAGGSVFSPKTQTSGLAGLTAGAQYASC
;
A
#
# COMPACT_ATOMS: atom_id res chain seq x y z
N MET A 1 -83.55 2.81 -16.76
CA MET A 1 -82.29 2.64 -16.02
C MET A 1 -81.62 1.38 -16.55
N LEU A 2 -80.61 1.53 -17.41
CA LEU A 2 -79.82 0.44 -17.98
C LEU A 2 -78.52 0.31 -17.16
N HIS A 3 -78.17 -0.92 -16.77
CA HIS A 3 -76.82 -1.27 -16.34
C HIS A 3 -76.19 -2.20 -17.38
N LEU A 4 -75.13 -1.71 -18.03
CA LEU A 4 -74.20 -2.47 -18.87
C LEU A 4 -72.84 -2.44 -18.17
N SER A 5 -72.34 -3.62 -17.82
CA SER A 5 -71.00 -3.87 -17.32
C SER A 5 -70.05 -4.11 -18.51
N GLY A 6 -69.04 -3.26 -18.65
CA GLY A 6 -67.94 -3.43 -19.60
C GLY A 6 -66.63 -3.83 -18.86
N PRO A 7 -65.68 -4.52 -19.52
CA PRO A 7 -64.40 -4.85 -18.92
C PRO A 7 -63.41 -3.68 -19.07
N LEU A 8 -62.72 -3.35 -17.98
CA LEU A 8 -61.57 -2.43 -18.00
C LEU A 8 -60.37 -3.13 -18.64
N VAL A 9 -59.92 -2.63 -19.78
CA VAL A 9 -58.62 -2.96 -20.38
C VAL A 9 -57.57 -2.05 -19.74
N ALA A 10 -56.69 -2.62 -18.91
CA ALA A 10 -55.52 -1.92 -18.39
C ALA A 10 -54.41 -1.91 -19.45
N LEU A 11 -54.11 -0.73 -19.99
CA LEU A 11 -52.97 -0.51 -20.88
C LEU A 11 -51.68 -0.47 -20.03
N GLY A 12 -50.98 -1.60 -19.94
CA GLY A 12 -49.64 -1.65 -19.35
C GLY A 12 -48.61 -1.13 -20.35
N LEU A 13 -48.19 0.14 -20.21
CA LEU A 13 -46.98 0.63 -20.86
C LEU A 13 -45.76 -0.06 -20.22
N ALA A 14 -45.24 -1.09 -20.87
CA ALA A 14 -43.93 -1.66 -20.56
C ALA A 14 -42.84 -0.72 -21.07
N ILE A 15 -42.44 0.25 -20.24
CA ILE A 15 -41.19 0.98 -20.44
C ILE A 15 -40.07 0.03 -20.03
N SER A 16 -39.47 -0.65 -21.00
CA SER A 16 -38.22 -1.36 -20.79
C SER A 16 -37.12 -0.32 -20.62
N PRO A 17 -36.38 -0.26 -19.50
CA PRO A 17 -35.14 0.48 -19.50
C PRO A 17 -34.15 -0.33 -20.34
N LEU A 18 -33.85 0.13 -21.55
CA LEU A 18 -32.58 -0.21 -22.17
C LEU A 18 -31.50 0.36 -21.23
N VAL A 19 -31.05 -0.45 -20.29
CA VAL A 19 -29.75 -0.26 -19.67
C VAL A 19 -28.75 -0.59 -20.77
N THR A 20 -28.36 0.42 -21.53
CA THR A 20 -27.15 0.31 -22.34
C THR A 20 -26.02 0.05 -21.36
N ALA A 21 -25.49 -1.18 -21.36
CA ALA A 21 -24.27 -1.48 -20.63
C ALA A 21 -23.24 -0.42 -21.02
N ALA A 22 -22.69 0.30 -20.04
CA ALA A 22 -21.57 1.20 -20.29
C ALA A 22 -20.51 0.40 -21.06
N PRO A 23 -19.85 0.97 -22.08
CA PRO A 23 -18.78 0.28 -22.78
C PRO A 23 -17.79 -0.23 -21.74
N SER A 24 -17.38 -1.50 -21.89
CA SER A 24 -16.36 -2.09 -21.02
C SER A 24 -15.16 -1.13 -20.97
N PRO A 25 -14.65 -0.77 -19.78
CA PRO A 25 -13.52 0.15 -19.66
C PRO A 25 -12.20 -0.39 -20.28
N ARG A 26 -12.23 -1.58 -20.89
CA ARG A 26 -11.13 -2.17 -21.67
C ARG A 26 -10.67 -1.21 -22.77
N GLY A 27 -9.37 -0.94 -22.79
CA GLY A 27 -8.72 -0.05 -23.76
C GLY A 27 -8.72 1.43 -23.39
N LEU A 28 -9.31 1.84 -22.25
CA LEU A 28 -9.10 3.19 -21.74
C LEU A 28 -7.65 3.35 -21.25
N SER A 29 -7.05 4.49 -21.60
CA SER A 29 -5.68 4.82 -21.21
C SER A 29 -5.68 5.90 -20.13
N PRO A 30 -4.91 5.74 -19.04
CA PRO A 30 -4.71 6.77 -18.06
C PRO A 30 -4.14 8.05 -18.69
N VAL A 31 -4.50 9.19 -18.12
CA VAL A 31 -4.03 10.50 -18.60
C VAL A 31 -3.10 11.15 -17.59
N LYS A 32 -2.06 11.83 -18.11
CA LYS A 32 -1.14 12.62 -17.29
C LYS A 32 -1.86 13.79 -16.62
N ILE A 33 -1.33 14.21 -15.47
CA ILE A 33 -1.79 15.38 -14.73
C ILE A 33 -0.84 16.58 -14.95
N PRO A 34 -1.28 17.82 -14.70
CA PRO A 34 -0.43 19.01 -14.78
C PRO A 34 0.80 18.90 -13.87
N THR A 35 1.96 19.36 -14.36
CA THR A 35 3.24 19.31 -13.64
C THR A 35 3.24 20.16 -12.37
N SER A 36 2.49 21.27 -12.36
CA SER A 36 2.21 22.07 -11.16
C SER A 36 0.92 21.61 -10.50
N THR A 37 1.00 20.52 -9.74
CA THR A 37 -0.12 20.00 -8.96
C THR A 37 -0.05 20.52 -7.52
N ALA A 38 -1.09 21.22 -7.09
CA ALA A 38 -1.19 21.69 -5.70
C ALA A 38 -1.69 20.58 -4.77
N TYR A 39 -1.10 20.52 -3.59
CA TYR A 39 -1.70 19.81 -2.46
C TYR A 39 -2.93 20.61 -2.01
N ASN A 40 -4.13 20.09 -2.26
CA ASN A 40 -5.39 20.78 -2.03
C ASN A 40 -6.35 19.89 -1.25
N VAL A 41 -5.92 19.51 -0.06
CA VAL A 41 -6.74 18.72 0.85
C VAL A 41 -7.79 19.61 1.52
N SER A 42 -9.06 19.32 1.29
CA SER A 42 -10.19 19.82 2.09
C SER A 42 -10.07 19.35 3.55
N SER A 43 -10.77 19.99 4.48
CA SER A 43 -10.68 19.65 5.92
C SER A 43 -10.90 18.16 6.23
N GLU A 44 -11.71 17.46 5.45
CA GLU A 44 -12.04 16.04 5.69
C GLU A 44 -10.84 15.09 5.52
N HIS A 45 -9.93 15.33 4.56
CA HIS A 45 -8.73 14.48 4.39
C HIS A 45 -7.57 14.87 5.32
N LYS A 46 -7.54 16.12 5.83
CA LYS A 46 -6.52 16.57 6.81
C LYS A 46 -6.49 15.70 8.06
N HIS A 47 -7.60 15.02 8.34
CA HIS A 47 -7.79 14.21 9.55
C HIS A 47 -7.57 12.72 9.35
N LEU A 48 -7.43 12.19 8.12
CA LEU A 48 -7.28 10.73 7.95
C LEU A 48 -5.93 10.24 8.46
N PHE A 49 -4.85 10.99 8.24
CA PHE A 49 -3.50 10.54 8.60
C PHE A 49 -2.79 11.40 9.67
N GLY A 50 -3.50 12.35 10.28
CA GLY A 50 -2.99 13.15 11.39
C GLY A 50 -3.25 12.52 12.77
N PRO A 51 -2.70 13.09 13.85
CA PRO A 51 -2.91 12.63 15.24
C PRO A 51 -4.37 12.76 15.72
N HIS A 52 -5.23 13.41 14.93
CA HIS A 52 -6.67 13.56 15.17
C HIS A 52 -7.54 12.63 14.32
N SER A 53 -6.96 11.60 13.67
CA SER A 53 -7.76 10.56 13.03
C SER A 53 -8.60 9.84 14.10
N ASN A 54 -9.92 9.77 13.86
CA ASN A 54 -10.89 9.23 14.82
C ASN A 54 -10.76 7.71 15.05
N VAL A 55 -9.80 7.05 14.39
CA VAL A 55 -9.69 5.58 14.28
C VAL A 55 -8.51 4.98 15.06
N GLY A 56 -7.62 5.79 15.63
CA GLY A 56 -6.40 5.27 16.23
C GLY A 56 -5.78 6.20 17.25
N LYS A 57 -6.43 6.37 18.41
CA LYS A 57 -5.64 6.66 19.62
C LYS A 57 -4.68 5.48 19.77
N ARG A 58 -3.35 5.71 19.79
CA ARG A 58 -2.38 4.64 20.06
C ARG A 58 -2.82 3.88 21.29
N SER A 59 -3.32 2.67 21.09
CA SER A 59 -3.86 1.86 22.16
C SER A 59 -2.72 1.17 22.89
N CYS A 60 -1.69 0.71 22.16
CA CYS A 60 -0.59 -0.06 22.72
C CYS A 60 0.71 0.73 22.92
N SER A 61 1.01 1.07 24.17
CA SER A 61 2.24 1.79 24.55
C SER A 61 3.52 0.95 24.34
N THR A 62 3.47 -0.37 24.54
CA THR A 62 4.62 -1.27 24.36
C THR A 62 5.11 -1.30 22.92
N TRP A 63 4.21 -1.49 21.94
CA TRP A 63 4.56 -1.44 20.52
C TRP A 63 5.06 -0.05 20.11
N ASN A 64 4.53 1.01 20.72
CA ASN A 64 5.00 2.36 20.48
C ASN A 64 6.47 2.56 20.90
N THR A 65 6.82 2.19 22.14
CA THR A 65 8.20 2.30 22.63
C THR A 65 9.15 1.43 21.81
N ALA A 66 8.71 0.23 21.41
CA ALA A 66 9.51 -0.63 20.55
C ALA A 66 9.73 0.00 19.16
N ALA A 67 8.71 0.60 18.55
CA ALA A 67 8.83 1.29 17.27
C ALA A 67 9.85 2.45 17.32
N GLU A 68 9.86 3.24 18.40
CA GLU A 68 10.85 4.30 18.60
C GLU A 68 12.27 3.76 18.73
N GLY A 69 12.47 2.68 19.49
CA GLY A 69 13.76 2.00 19.62
C GLY A 69 14.26 1.44 18.29
N VAL A 70 13.37 0.78 17.54
CA VAL A 70 13.65 0.21 16.20
C VAL A 70 13.99 1.31 15.20
N ALA A 71 13.29 2.44 15.21
CA ALA A 71 13.62 3.59 14.36
C ALA A 71 14.99 4.19 14.72
N GLY A 72 15.29 4.34 16.02
CA GLY A 72 16.61 4.81 16.48
C GLY A 72 17.74 3.87 16.05
N ALA A 73 17.53 2.56 16.14
CA ALA A 73 18.48 1.56 15.66
C ALA A 73 18.67 1.62 14.14
N MET A 74 17.58 1.81 13.38
CA MET A 74 17.64 1.98 11.93
C MET A 74 18.49 3.19 11.52
N GLN A 75 18.28 4.33 12.19
CA GLN A 75 19.05 5.55 11.93
C GLN A 75 20.51 5.42 12.34
N SER A 76 20.79 4.84 13.50
CA SER A 76 22.17 4.75 14.01
C SER A 76 23.01 3.66 13.32
N SER A 77 22.39 2.60 12.81
CA SER A 77 23.11 1.43 12.27
C SER A 77 23.21 1.41 10.75
N TYR A 78 22.23 2.00 10.04
CA TYR A 78 22.12 1.85 8.59
C TYR A 78 22.06 3.17 7.82
N TYR A 79 21.50 4.22 8.40
CA TYR A 79 21.43 5.51 7.71
C TYR A 79 22.82 6.12 7.56
N ASN A 80 23.10 6.69 6.38
CA ASN A 80 24.34 7.42 6.14
C ASN A 80 24.08 8.88 5.73
N THR A 81 25.12 9.70 5.87
CA THR A 81 25.05 11.16 5.68
C THR A 81 24.77 11.59 4.24
N ALA A 82 24.90 10.71 3.25
CA ALA A 82 24.52 11.00 1.87
C ALA A 82 23.02 10.74 1.58
N GLY A 83 22.23 10.27 2.55
CA GLY A 83 20.77 10.15 2.39
C GLY A 83 20.31 8.80 1.86
N TYR A 84 20.90 7.69 2.31
CA TYR A 84 20.41 6.34 1.98
C TYR A 84 20.75 5.36 3.10
N TYR A 85 20.23 4.13 3.03
CA TYR A 85 20.50 3.10 4.05
C TYR A 85 21.57 2.11 3.55
N GLN A 86 22.76 2.12 4.16
CA GLN A 86 23.89 1.26 3.82
C GLN A 86 23.73 -0.16 4.36
N GLY A 87 24.38 -1.12 3.68
CA GLY A 87 24.76 -2.39 4.31
C GLY A 87 25.01 -3.58 3.37
N GLY A 88 26.22 -3.72 2.80
CA GLY A 88 26.70 -4.98 2.18
C GLY A 88 25.74 -5.71 1.22
N THR A 89 25.95 -7.02 1.01
CA THR A 89 24.96 -7.89 0.35
C THR A 89 23.69 -7.94 1.21
N GLY A 90 22.65 -7.19 0.81
CA GLY A 90 21.41 -7.03 1.58
C GLY A 90 21.09 -5.59 2.01
N GLY A 91 21.90 -4.61 1.61
CA GLY A 91 21.71 -3.19 1.94
C GLY A 91 20.44 -2.61 1.36
N GLY A 92 20.16 -1.36 1.72
CA GLY A 92 19.06 -0.59 1.15
C GLY A 92 19.14 -0.52 -0.38
N SER A 93 17.97 -0.50 -1.01
CA SER A 93 17.80 -0.19 -2.43
C SER A 93 16.76 0.92 -2.56
N ILE A 94 16.72 1.58 -3.74
CA ILE A 94 15.84 2.72 -4.03
C ILE A 94 14.44 2.54 -3.43
N TRP A 95 13.77 1.42 -3.74
CA TRP A 95 12.39 1.20 -3.33
C TRP A 95 12.25 0.86 -1.84
N THR A 96 13.23 0.19 -1.22
CA THR A 96 13.19 -0.11 0.22
C THR A 96 13.55 1.10 1.07
N ASP A 97 14.41 1.98 0.57
CA ASP A 97 14.83 3.20 1.26
C ASP A 97 13.68 4.22 1.33
N VAL A 98 12.94 4.39 0.23
CA VAL A 98 11.75 5.25 0.24
C VAL A 98 10.64 4.66 1.12
N ASN A 99 10.52 3.33 1.17
CA ASN A 99 9.63 2.66 2.14
C ASN A 99 10.08 2.90 3.59
N ALA A 100 11.38 2.84 3.87
CA ALA A 100 11.92 3.08 5.21
C ALA A 100 11.69 4.51 5.70
N VAL A 101 11.80 5.47 4.78
CA VAL A 101 11.43 6.86 5.06
C VAL A 101 9.94 7.00 5.29
N GLU A 102 9.11 6.36 4.49
CA GLU A 102 7.66 6.36 4.71
C GLU A 102 7.30 5.81 6.10
N ASP A 103 7.95 4.74 6.54
CA ASP A 103 7.77 4.13 7.85
C ASP A 103 8.23 5.07 8.99
N LEU A 104 9.31 5.83 8.79
CA LEU A 104 9.72 6.89 9.73
C LEU A 104 8.73 8.04 9.78
N ILE A 105 8.24 8.50 8.63
CA ILE A 105 7.24 9.57 8.58
C ILE A 105 5.96 9.11 9.29
N ASN A 106 5.54 7.85 9.10
CA ASN A 106 4.43 7.25 9.82
C ASN A 106 4.65 7.36 11.34
N LEU A 107 5.79 6.89 11.85
CA LEU A 107 6.13 7.02 13.26
C LEU A 107 6.10 8.49 13.73
N SER A 108 6.70 9.41 12.97
CA SER A 108 6.77 10.83 13.28
C SER A 108 5.41 11.51 13.33
N LEU A 109 4.54 11.26 12.35
CA LEU A 109 3.16 11.75 12.33
C LEU A 109 2.38 11.26 13.55
N PHE A 110 2.45 9.96 13.84
CA PHE A 110 1.66 9.36 14.90
C PHE A 110 2.14 9.76 16.29
N ASN A 111 3.45 9.95 16.51
CA ASN A 111 4.00 10.37 17.81
C ASN A 111 4.19 11.87 17.94
N SER A 112 3.95 12.64 16.87
CA SER A 112 4.30 14.05 16.81
C SER A 112 5.77 14.31 17.19
N ILE A 113 6.67 13.39 16.85
CA ILE A 113 8.12 13.52 17.09
C ILE A 113 8.80 14.21 15.91
N ILE A 114 9.88 14.93 16.21
CA ILE A 114 10.65 15.72 15.23
C ILE A 114 12.07 15.19 15.00
N THR A 115 12.43 14.09 15.67
CA THR A 115 13.78 13.53 15.69
C THR A 115 14.32 13.24 14.28
N TYR A 116 13.42 12.95 13.33
CA TYR A 116 13.75 12.51 11.98
C TYR A 116 13.37 13.52 10.89
N ASP A 117 13.06 14.78 11.23
CA ASP A 117 12.52 15.79 10.30
C ASP A 117 13.36 15.99 9.02
N THR A 118 14.67 15.83 9.12
CA THR A 118 15.59 16.05 8.00
C THR A 118 15.80 14.82 7.12
N VAL A 119 15.42 13.63 7.60
CA VAL A 119 15.70 12.35 6.93
C VAL A 119 14.88 12.16 5.65
N PRO A 120 13.55 12.44 5.63
CA PRO A 120 12.74 12.25 4.43
C PRO A 120 13.25 13.00 3.20
N GLU A 121 13.48 14.31 3.34
CA GLU A 121 13.93 15.15 2.24
C GLU A 121 15.32 14.70 1.75
N ALA A 122 16.23 14.32 2.66
CA ALA A 122 17.57 13.85 2.30
C ALA A 122 17.51 12.58 1.44
N VAL A 123 16.69 11.60 1.82
CA VAL A 123 16.59 10.32 1.10
C VAL A 123 15.80 10.44 -0.19
N LEU A 124 14.67 11.14 -0.18
CA LEU A 124 13.83 11.30 -1.36
C LEU A 124 14.55 12.12 -2.44
N SER A 125 15.30 13.15 -2.06
CA SER A 125 16.14 13.90 -2.99
C SER A 125 17.35 13.11 -3.48
N TYR A 126 17.97 12.26 -2.65
CA TYR A 126 19.07 11.39 -3.08
C TYR A 126 18.65 10.41 -4.18
N TRP A 127 17.46 9.82 -4.07
CA TRP A 127 16.96 8.82 -5.03
C TRP A 127 16.15 9.40 -6.19
N GLN A 128 15.89 10.70 -6.22
CA GLN A 128 14.92 11.31 -7.14
C GLN A 128 15.24 11.05 -8.62
N SER A 129 16.51 11.16 -9.04
CA SER A 129 16.88 10.91 -10.45
C SER A 129 16.76 9.43 -10.79
N GLN A 130 17.23 8.54 -9.90
CA GLN A 130 17.16 7.10 -10.11
C GLN A 130 15.71 6.58 -10.05
N LEU A 131 14.77 7.26 -9.39
CA LEU A 131 13.35 6.88 -9.43
C LEU A 131 12.71 7.12 -10.82
N VAL A 132 13.28 8.00 -11.65
CA VAL A 132 12.83 8.27 -13.03
C VAL A 132 13.69 7.56 -14.06
N ASP A 133 15.01 7.50 -13.84
CA ASP A 133 15.99 6.95 -14.80
C ASP A 133 16.14 5.43 -14.70
N ASN A 134 15.57 4.81 -13.67
CA ASN A 134 15.62 3.36 -13.49
C ASN A 134 14.51 2.67 -14.29
N THR A 135 14.84 1.49 -14.79
CA THR A 135 14.02 0.67 -15.68
C THR A 135 12.66 0.30 -15.09
N TYR A 136 12.45 0.38 -13.76
CA TYR A 136 11.27 -0.19 -13.11
C TYR A 136 10.23 0.84 -12.65
N TYR A 137 8.99 0.68 -13.13
CA TYR A 137 7.88 1.59 -12.82
C TYR A 137 7.36 1.44 -11.39
N ASN A 138 7.46 0.26 -10.78
CA ASN A 138 7.08 0.09 -9.37
C ASN A 138 8.02 0.87 -8.43
N ASN A 139 9.30 1.00 -8.74
CA ASN A 139 10.21 1.85 -7.95
C ASN A 139 9.73 3.31 -7.95
N ALA A 140 9.38 3.85 -9.12
CA ALA A 140 8.81 5.18 -9.24
C ALA A 140 7.53 5.34 -8.41
N LEU A 141 6.64 4.34 -8.44
CA LEU A 141 5.41 4.34 -7.65
C LEU A 141 5.64 4.31 -6.13
N TRP A 142 6.59 3.52 -5.63
CA TRP A 142 6.99 3.60 -4.22
C TRP A 142 7.49 5.00 -3.86
N GLY A 143 8.23 5.64 -4.77
CA GLY A 143 8.63 7.04 -4.64
C GLY A 143 7.46 8.02 -4.63
N VAL A 144 6.41 7.80 -5.43
CA VAL A 144 5.17 8.61 -5.41
C VAL A 144 4.54 8.55 -4.02
N LEU A 145 4.35 7.35 -3.46
CA LEU A 145 3.70 7.16 -2.16
C LEU A 145 4.52 7.77 -1.02
N ALA A 146 5.85 7.60 -1.03
CA ALA A 146 6.71 8.21 -0.02
C ALA A 146 6.69 9.75 -0.09
N ASN A 147 6.68 10.35 -1.29
CA ASN A 147 6.53 11.80 -1.45
C ASN A 147 5.14 12.30 -1.02
N TYR A 148 4.07 11.55 -1.29
CA TYR A 148 2.74 11.86 -0.73
C TYR A 148 2.77 11.85 0.78
N ARG A 149 3.49 10.90 1.38
CA ARG A 149 3.61 10.82 2.83
C ARG A 149 4.42 11.97 3.42
N GLU A 150 5.48 12.40 2.74
CA GLU A 150 6.22 13.61 3.08
C GLU A 150 5.34 14.86 2.98
N CYS A 151 4.46 14.95 1.98
CA CYS A 151 3.51 16.05 1.89
C CYS A 151 2.48 16.07 3.02
N ASP A 152 1.99 14.89 3.45
CA ASP A 152 1.12 14.80 4.61
C ASP A 152 1.84 15.34 5.86
N TYR A 153 3.13 14.98 6.01
CA TYR A 153 3.98 15.46 7.10
C TYR A 153 4.19 16.98 7.03
N ALA A 154 4.62 17.50 5.88
CA ALA A 154 4.83 18.93 5.68
C ALA A 154 3.54 19.73 5.96
N ALA A 155 2.39 19.25 5.45
CA ALA A 155 1.10 19.88 5.72
C ALA A 155 0.75 19.85 7.22
N PHE A 156 1.00 18.74 7.92
CA PHE A 156 0.81 18.63 9.36
C PHE A 156 1.70 19.61 10.14
N ARG A 157 2.94 19.83 9.68
CA ARG A 157 3.90 20.77 10.28
C ARG A 157 3.66 22.23 9.88
N GLY A 158 2.73 22.50 8.95
CA GLY A 158 2.51 23.84 8.41
C GLY A 158 3.66 24.34 7.53
N THR A 159 4.46 23.43 6.96
CA THR A 159 5.53 23.75 6.02
C THR A 159 5.09 23.54 4.56
N SER A 160 5.93 24.00 3.62
CA SER A 160 5.61 23.90 2.19
C SER A 160 5.52 22.45 1.72
N THR A 161 4.48 22.15 0.92
CA THR A 161 4.28 20.86 0.23
C THR A 161 4.76 20.90 -1.22
N THR A 162 5.33 22.01 -1.69
CA THR A 162 5.66 22.21 -3.11
C THR A 162 6.66 21.18 -3.62
N ASN A 163 7.74 20.90 -2.87
CA ASN A 163 8.81 20.01 -3.34
C ASN A 163 8.32 18.56 -3.45
N CYS A 164 7.71 18.04 -2.38
CA CYS A 164 7.19 16.68 -2.35
C CYS A 164 6.08 16.48 -3.40
N MET A 165 5.19 17.45 -3.62
CA MET A 165 4.16 17.33 -4.66
C MET A 165 4.73 17.40 -6.07
N SER A 166 5.74 18.24 -6.30
CA SER A 166 6.44 18.32 -7.58
C SER A 166 7.10 16.98 -7.92
N ARG A 167 7.84 16.39 -6.97
CA ARG A 167 8.47 15.06 -7.11
C ARG A 167 7.44 13.96 -7.37
N ALA A 168 6.38 13.89 -6.54
CA ALA A 168 5.32 12.90 -6.70
C ALA A 168 4.63 13.00 -8.06
N THR A 169 4.35 14.22 -8.53
CA THR A 169 3.69 14.47 -9.82
C THR A 169 4.58 14.06 -11.00
N ALA A 170 5.88 14.36 -10.93
CA ALA A 170 6.83 13.95 -11.96
C ALA A 170 6.92 12.42 -12.07
N LEU A 171 7.06 11.73 -10.93
CA LEU A 171 7.12 10.26 -10.86
C LEU A 171 5.82 9.62 -11.35
N TYR A 172 4.66 10.14 -10.93
CA TYR A 172 3.36 9.62 -11.35
C TYR A 172 3.15 9.76 -12.87
N ASN A 173 3.50 10.91 -13.44
CA ASN A 173 3.42 11.13 -14.89
C ASN A 173 4.42 10.29 -15.69
N TYR A 174 5.58 9.96 -15.09
CA TYR A 174 6.51 8.99 -15.66
C TYR A 174 5.87 7.59 -15.71
N VAL A 175 5.25 7.13 -14.62
CA VAL A 175 4.60 5.82 -14.57
C VAL A 175 3.46 5.68 -15.56
N ILE A 176 2.67 6.74 -15.77
CA ILE A 176 1.60 6.73 -16.79
C ILE A 176 2.14 6.39 -18.18
N SER A 177 3.39 6.76 -18.49
CA SER A 177 4.01 6.39 -19.77
C SER A 177 4.32 4.89 -19.91
N GLY A 178 4.33 4.16 -18.79
CA GLY A 178 4.46 2.70 -18.75
C GLY A 178 3.14 1.96 -18.91
N TRP A 179 2.00 2.65 -18.95
CA TRP A 179 0.72 2.03 -19.25
C TRP A 179 0.68 1.61 -20.71
N ASP A 180 0.39 0.33 -20.95
CA ASP A 180 0.15 -0.20 -22.28
C ASP A 180 -1.32 -0.64 -22.41
N GLY A 181 -2.06 0.06 -23.27
CA GLY A 181 -3.47 -0.21 -23.56
C GLY A 181 -3.72 -1.36 -24.54
N THR A 182 -2.67 -2.01 -25.06
CA THR A 182 -2.81 -3.03 -26.12
C THR A 182 -2.61 -4.45 -25.59
N THR A 183 -1.47 -4.74 -24.97
CA THR A 183 -1.16 -6.09 -24.47
C THR A 183 -1.98 -6.34 -23.21
N CYS A 184 -2.67 -7.48 -23.13
CA CYS A 184 -3.54 -7.79 -21.99
C CYS A 184 -4.58 -6.69 -21.68
N GLU A 185 -5.01 -5.95 -22.71
CA GLU A 185 -6.07 -4.93 -22.66
C GLU A 185 -5.85 -3.77 -21.67
N GLY A 186 -4.61 -3.56 -21.22
CA GLY A 186 -4.27 -2.54 -20.23
C GLY A 186 -3.15 -2.96 -19.30
N GLY A 187 -2.88 -2.12 -18.30
CA GLY A 187 -1.90 -2.38 -17.26
C GLY A 187 -0.54 -1.72 -17.52
N VAL A 188 0.10 -1.31 -16.44
CA VAL A 188 1.46 -0.79 -16.42
C VAL A 188 2.44 -1.94 -16.52
N TRP A 189 3.42 -1.82 -17.41
CA TRP A 189 4.57 -2.72 -17.43
C TRP A 189 5.35 -2.63 -16.12
N TRP A 190 5.97 -3.72 -15.70
CA TRP A 190 6.87 -3.70 -14.54
C TRP A 190 8.10 -2.85 -14.81
N SER A 191 8.65 -2.95 -16.03
CA SER A 191 9.87 -2.25 -16.43
C SER A 191 9.77 -1.69 -17.86
N THR A 192 10.67 -0.78 -18.23
CA THR A 192 10.79 -0.19 -19.58
C THR A 192 11.39 -1.18 -20.60
N GLY A 193 11.98 -2.30 -20.13
CA GLY A 193 12.69 -3.28 -20.97
C GLY A 193 12.04 -4.67 -21.04
N ASP A 194 11.14 -5.00 -20.10
CA ASP A 194 10.55 -6.33 -19.99
C ASP A 194 9.04 -6.30 -20.25
N ALA A 195 8.57 -7.23 -21.09
CA ALA A 195 7.15 -7.45 -21.36
C ALA A 195 6.50 -8.24 -20.20
N TYR A 196 6.54 -7.70 -18.98
CA TYR A 196 5.95 -8.30 -17.80
C TYR A 196 4.99 -7.36 -17.07
N LYS A 197 3.73 -7.76 -16.89
CA LYS A 197 2.73 -7.04 -16.08
C LYS A 197 2.55 -7.77 -14.76
N ASN A 198 3.14 -7.22 -13.70
CA ASN A 198 3.05 -7.79 -12.37
C ASN A 198 1.94 -7.11 -11.54
N ALA A 199 1.49 -7.81 -10.51
CA ALA A 199 0.47 -7.34 -9.59
C ALA A 199 0.93 -6.05 -8.90
N ASN A 200 2.12 -6.07 -8.29
CA ASN A 200 2.62 -4.97 -7.48
C ASN A 200 2.62 -3.61 -8.21
N THR A 201 3.11 -3.54 -9.46
CA THR A 201 3.15 -2.26 -10.20
C THR A 201 1.74 -1.70 -10.42
N ASN A 202 0.78 -2.57 -10.74
CA ASN A 202 -0.57 -2.15 -11.05
C ASN A 202 -1.38 -1.81 -9.79
N GLU A 203 -1.20 -2.57 -8.71
CA GLU A 203 -1.78 -2.28 -7.39
C GLU A 203 -1.27 -0.93 -6.84
N LEU A 204 0.04 -0.67 -6.99
CA LEU A 204 0.65 0.60 -6.63
C LEU A 204 0.14 1.75 -7.51
N PHE A 205 -0.11 1.52 -8.80
CA PHE A 205 -0.66 2.54 -9.68
C PHE A 205 -2.09 2.91 -9.27
N LEU A 206 -2.94 1.91 -8.99
CA LEU A 206 -4.26 2.13 -8.39
C LEU A 206 -4.17 2.97 -7.12
N LEU A 207 -3.31 2.57 -6.17
CA LEU A 207 -3.16 3.28 -4.91
C LEU A 207 -2.65 4.72 -5.12
N ALA A 208 -1.62 4.93 -5.94
CA ALA A 208 -1.07 6.24 -6.23
C ALA A 208 -2.11 7.16 -6.89
N SER A 209 -2.91 6.64 -7.82
CA SER A 209 -4.00 7.38 -8.46
C SER A 209 -5.09 7.77 -7.44
N ALA A 210 -5.63 6.83 -6.68
CA ALA A 210 -6.69 7.12 -5.71
C ALA A 210 -6.21 8.04 -4.58
N ALA A 211 -5.04 7.75 -4.01
CA ALA A 211 -4.43 8.54 -2.94
C ALA A 211 -3.99 9.93 -3.42
N GLY A 212 -3.61 10.06 -4.69
CA GLY A 212 -3.30 11.35 -5.34
C GLY A 212 -4.56 12.20 -5.55
N TYR A 213 -5.67 11.60 -6.00
CA TYR A 213 -6.95 12.30 -6.09
C TYR A 213 -7.36 12.87 -4.74
N LEU A 214 -7.28 12.06 -3.69
CA LEU A 214 -7.63 12.45 -2.34
C LEU A 214 -6.82 13.64 -1.80
N ARG A 215 -5.59 13.84 -2.31
CA ARG A 215 -4.72 14.96 -1.94
C ARG A 215 -4.91 16.22 -2.78
N THR A 216 -5.44 16.09 -4.00
CA THR A 216 -5.36 17.14 -5.02
C THR A 216 -6.71 17.54 -5.60
N GLY A 217 -7.73 16.69 -5.48
CA GLY A 217 -9.05 16.84 -6.11
C GLY A 217 -9.05 16.67 -7.64
N GLN A 218 -7.95 16.23 -8.25
CA GLN A 218 -7.84 16.16 -9.70
C GLN A 218 -8.59 14.97 -10.30
N GLY A 219 -9.71 15.23 -10.99
CA GLY A 219 -10.56 14.18 -11.58
C GLY A 219 -9.81 13.17 -12.46
N ALA A 220 -8.75 13.59 -13.17
CA ALA A 220 -7.88 12.68 -13.93
C ALA A 220 -7.26 11.56 -13.09
N MET A 221 -6.88 11.84 -11.83
CA MET A 221 -6.33 10.82 -10.93
C MET A 221 -7.41 9.84 -10.48
N LEU A 222 -8.64 10.30 -10.24
CA LEU A 222 -9.76 9.41 -9.94
C LEU A 222 -10.07 8.49 -11.13
N SER A 223 -10.18 9.04 -12.34
CA SER A 223 -10.40 8.23 -13.55
C SER A 223 -9.29 7.22 -13.78
N ASN A 224 -8.03 7.59 -13.55
CA ASN A 224 -6.90 6.65 -13.65
C ASN A 224 -7.00 5.51 -12.61
N ALA A 225 -7.46 5.82 -11.38
CA ALA A 225 -7.67 4.81 -10.35
C ALA A 225 -8.77 3.82 -10.73
N GLU A 226 -9.88 4.31 -11.30
CA GLU A 226 -10.96 3.47 -11.80
C GLU A 226 -10.49 2.58 -12.97
N ILE A 227 -9.71 3.12 -13.91
CA ILE A 227 -9.09 2.36 -15.00
C ILE A 227 -8.20 1.25 -14.44
N ALA A 228 -7.32 1.58 -13.49
CA ALA A 228 -6.41 0.62 -12.88
C ALA A 228 -7.17 -0.49 -12.14
N TRP A 229 -8.17 -0.15 -11.31
CA TRP A 229 -8.96 -1.13 -10.58
C TRP A 229 -9.72 -2.08 -11.52
N ASN A 230 -10.41 -1.53 -12.53
CA ASN A 230 -11.15 -2.34 -13.49
C ASN A 230 -10.23 -3.34 -14.19
N TRP A 231 -9.02 -2.91 -14.59
CA TRP A 231 -8.05 -3.81 -15.20
C TRP A 231 -7.54 -4.88 -14.22
N ILE A 232 -7.17 -4.52 -12.99
CA ILE A 232 -6.70 -5.48 -11.97
C ILE A 232 -7.78 -6.53 -11.70
N ASN A 233 -9.02 -6.10 -11.51
CA ASN A 233 -10.15 -6.98 -11.20
C ASN A 233 -10.44 -7.97 -12.35
N ASP A 234 -10.24 -7.56 -13.60
CA ASP A 234 -10.47 -8.39 -14.79
C ASP A 234 -9.24 -9.22 -15.21
N SER A 235 -8.05 -8.90 -14.70
CA SER A 235 -6.77 -9.53 -15.10
C SER A 235 -6.67 -11.03 -14.81
N GLY A 236 -7.46 -11.53 -13.84
CA GLY A 236 -7.37 -12.91 -13.36
C GLY A 236 -6.18 -13.21 -12.44
N MET A 237 -5.39 -12.20 -12.01
CA MET A 237 -4.23 -12.40 -11.13
C MET A 237 -4.58 -12.91 -9.72
N GLN A 238 -5.83 -12.73 -9.26
CA GLN A 238 -6.29 -13.28 -7.99
C GLN A 238 -6.67 -14.77 -8.17
N ASN A 239 -6.00 -15.66 -7.45
CA ASN A 239 -6.29 -17.09 -7.48
C ASN A 239 -7.53 -17.48 -6.66
N SER A 240 -7.86 -18.78 -6.71
CA SER A 240 -9.00 -19.37 -6.00
C SER A 240 -8.92 -19.27 -4.48
N ALA A 241 -7.73 -19.09 -3.89
CA ALA A 241 -7.56 -18.85 -2.46
C ALA A 241 -7.81 -17.39 -2.07
N GLY A 242 -8.00 -16.48 -3.04
CA GLY A 242 -8.17 -15.05 -2.80
C GLY A 242 -6.87 -14.25 -2.75
N LEU A 243 -5.73 -14.89 -3.00
CA LEU A 243 -4.42 -14.24 -3.07
C LEU A 243 -4.10 -13.78 -4.50
N PHE A 244 -3.48 -12.61 -4.64
CA PHE A 244 -2.87 -12.16 -5.88
C PHE A 244 -1.53 -12.88 -6.11
N ASN A 245 -1.43 -13.59 -7.23
CA ASN A 245 -0.16 -14.10 -7.74
C ASN A 245 0.70 -12.96 -8.31
N ASP A 246 1.95 -13.26 -8.65
CA ASP A 246 2.94 -12.26 -9.00
C ASP A 246 2.57 -11.45 -10.26
N GLY A 247 1.91 -12.05 -11.26
CA GLY A 247 1.63 -11.33 -12.51
C GLY A 247 1.02 -12.17 -13.61
N LEU A 248 1.11 -11.63 -14.83
CA LEU A 248 0.60 -12.25 -16.05
C LEU A 248 1.72 -12.83 -16.90
N THR A 249 1.42 -13.95 -17.55
CA THR A 249 2.20 -14.49 -18.66
C THR A 249 2.04 -13.63 -19.92
N THR A 250 2.87 -13.86 -20.94
CA THR A 250 2.72 -13.21 -22.25
C THR A 250 1.43 -13.56 -22.97
N ALA A 251 0.74 -14.63 -22.55
CA ALA A 251 -0.59 -15.00 -23.02
C ALA A 251 -1.73 -14.34 -22.20
N CYS A 252 -1.41 -13.38 -21.34
CA CYS A 252 -2.36 -12.65 -20.49
C CYS A 252 -3.14 -13.55 -19.52
N ALA A 253 -2.55 -14.67 -19.13
CA ALA A 253 -3.06 -15.55 -18.07
C ALA A 253 -2.27 -15.36 -16.79
N ASN A 254 -2.93 -15.54 -15.64
CA ASN A 254 -2.28 -15.60 -14.33
C ASN A 254 -1.10 -16.59 -14.37
N ASN A 255 0.08 -16.14 -13.94
CA ASN A 255 1.29 -16.95 -13.98
C ASN A 255 1.33 -18.06 -12.90
N GLY A 256 0.44 -18.02 -11.90
CA GLY A 256 0.37 -19.01 -10.82
C GLY A 256 1.59 -19.02 -9.90
N VAL A 257 2.49 -18.04 -10.02
CA VAL A 257 3.74 -17.96 -9.23
C VAL A 257 3.44 -17.51 -7.80
N THR A 258 4.35 -17.80 -6.87
CA THR A 258 4.28 -17.50 -5.43
C THR A 258 3.56 -16.18 -5.11
N PRO A 259 2.45 -16.24 -4.38
CA PRO A 259 1.88 -15.06 -3.73
C PRO A 259 2.81 -14.54 -2.63
N TRP A 260 3.03 -13.23 -2.61
CA TRP A 260 3.83 -12.53 -1.61
C TRP A 260 2.92 -11.67 -0.73
N THR A 261 3.24 -11.52 0.56
CA THR A 261 2.35 -10.82 1.49
C THR A 261 2.07 -9.37 1.07
N TYR A 262 3.08 -8.65 0.60
CA TYR A 262 2.94 -7.23 0.25
C TYR A 262 1.86 -6.94 -0.80
N ASN A 263 1.75 -7.73 -1.88
CA ASN A 263 0.71 -7.56 -2.91
C ASN A 263 -0.69 -7.54 -2.29
N GLN A 264 -0.91 -8.42 -1.30
CA GLN A 264 -2.22 -8.66 -0.71
C GLN A 264 -2.76 -7.47 0.09
N ALA A 265 -1.88 -6.63 0.65
CA ALA A 265 -2.28 -5.42 1.36
C ALA A 265 -2.14 -4.16 0.51
N VAL A 266 -1.20 -4.11 -0.45
CA VAL A 266 -1.10 -2.95 -1.36
C VAL A 266 -2.41 -2.79 -2.14
N ILE A 267 -2.93 -3.87 -2.72
CA ILE A 267 -4.26 -3.84 -3.36
C ILE A 267 -5.36 -3.39 -2.40
N ALA A 268 -5.37 -3.89 -1.16
CA ALA A 268 -6.37 -3.53 -0.17
C ALA A 268 -6.33 -2.04 0.19
N SER A 269 -5.13 -1.47 0.36
CA SER A 269 -4.98 -0.02 0.60
C SER A 269 -5.42 0.82 -0.59
N GLY A 270 -5.14 0.38 -1.83
CA GLY A 270 -5.61 1.04 -3.05
C GLY A 270 -7.13 1.02 -3.17
N LEU A 271 -7.76 -0.11 -2.84
CA LEU A 271 -9.21 -0.25 -2.80
C LEU A 271 -9.87 0.58 -1.69
N GLY A 272 -9.24 0.66 -0.52
CA GLY A 272 -9.67 1.56 0.56
C GLY A 272 -9.61 3.03 0.14
N ALA A 273 -8.51 3.44 -0.50
CA ALA A 273 -8.38 4.79 -1.05
C ALA A 273 -9.43 5.06 -2.14
N LEU A 274 -9.66 4.12 -3.06
CA LEU A 274 -10.67 4.25 -4.11
C LEU A 274 -12.09 4.31 -3.56
N TYR A 275 -12.39 3.53 -2.51
CA TYR A 275 -13.68 3.58 -1.81
C TYR A 275 -13.98 4.99 -1.29
N VAL A 276 -13.00 5.63 -0.61
CA VAL A 276 -13.15 7.01 -0.15
C VAL A 276 -13.24 7.98 -1.32
N ALA A 277 -12.38 7.81 -2.33
CA ALA A 277 -12.33 8.68 -3.51
C ALA A 277 -13.63 8.67 -4.33
N THR A 278 -14.39 7.58 -4.27
CA THR A 278 -15.70 7.41 -4.93
C THR A 278 -16.88 7.69 -3.99
N GLY A 279 -16.64 8.37 -2.86
CA GLY A 279 -17.68 8.86 -1.95
C GLY A 279 -18.13 7.86 -0.88
N SER A 280 -17.37 6.80 -0.62
CA SER A 280 -17.62 5.84 0.48
C SER A 280 -18.97 5.12 0.41
N THR A 281 -19.39 4.73 -0.80
CA THR A 281 -20.68 4.03 -1.00
C THR A 281 -20.52 2.63 -1.60
N ASN A 282 -19.47 2.39 -2.40
CA ASN A 282 -19.26 1.13 -3.08
C ASN A 282 -18.58 0.08 -2.17
N THR A 283 -19.37 -0.62 -1.36
CA THR A 283 -18.89 -1.65 -0.42
C THR A 283 -18.29 -2.89 -1.09
N ALA A 284 -18.47 -3.06 -2.41
CA ALA A 284 -17.79 -4.13 -3.16
C ALA A 284 -16.28 -3.96 -3.15
N LEU A 285 -15.78 -2.71 -3.13
CA LEU A 285 -14.34 -2.42 -3.00
C LEU A 285 -13.78 -2.91 -1.66
N LEU A 286 -14.54 -2.75 -0.57
CA LEU A 286 -14.17 -3.26 0.75
C LEU A 286 -14.17 -4.79 0.77
N THR A 287 -15.17 -5.41 0.16
CA THR A 287 -15.24 -6.87 0.04
C THR A 287 -14.04 -7.43 -0.73
N ALA A 288 -13.65 -6.76 -1.83
CA ALA A 288 -12.48 -7.13 -2.61
C ALA A 288 -11.17 -6.95 -1.84
N ALA A 289 -11.03 -5.86 -1.08
CA ALA A 289 -9.85 -5.58 -0.25
C ALA A 289 -9.69 -6.62 0.87
N GLU A 290 -10.79 -6.94 1.56
CA GLU A 290 -10.76 -7.88 2.69
C GLU A 290 -10.51 -9.31 2.23
N LYS A 291 -10.90 -9.68 1.01
CA LYS A 291 -10.64 -11.02 0.47
C LYS A 291 -9.16 -11.39 0.47
N SER A 292 -8.26 -10.49 0.05
CA SER A 292 -6.82 -10.75 0.06
C SER A 292 -6.20 -10.69 1.45
N ILE A 293 -6.66 -9.78 2.31
CA ILE A 293 -6.23 -9.69 3.72
C ILE A 293 -6.60 -10.97 4.48
N ASP A 294 -7.87 -11.39 4.39
CA ASP A 294 -8.39 -12.60 5.05
C ASP A 294 -7.65 -13.85 4.55
N ALA A 295 -7.41 -13.96 3.23
CA ALA A 295 -6.64 -15.04 2.64
C ALA A 295 -5.19 -15.08 3.14
N THR A 296 -4.56 -13.92 3.33
CA THR A 296 -3.19 -13.82 3.85
C THR A 296 -3.10 -14.38 5.26
N PHE A 297 -3.95 -13.91 6.18
CA PHE A 297 -3.96 -14.41 7.55
C PHE A 297 -4.36 -15.89 7.64
N ALA A 298 -5.19 -16.38 6.72
CA ALA A 298 -5.58 -17.78 6.69
C ALA A 298 -4.47 -18.73 6.20
N SER A 299 -3.51 -18.27 5.39
CA SER A 299 -2.62 -19.17 4.63
C SER A 299 -1.13 -18.79 4.60
N MET A 300 -0.76 -17.60 5.07
CA MET A 300 0.61 -17.08 5.03
C MET A 300 1.18 -16.85 6.44
N GLU A 301 0.71 -17.62 7.41
CA GLU A 301 1.15 -17.54 8.80
C GLU A 301 1.82 -18.83 9.29
N THR A 302 2.68 -18.68 10.29
CA THR A 302 3.18 -19.76 11.13
C THR A 302 3.02 -19.29 12.57
N ASN A 303 2.39 -20.10 13.42
CA ASN A 303 2.09 -19.74 14.81
C ASN A 303 1.33 -18.41 14.96
N GLY A 304 0.44 -18.08 14.02
CA GLY A 304 -0.33 -16.83 14.02
C GLY A 304 0.48 -15.58 13.63
N ILE A 305 1.66 -15.76 13.04
CA ILE A 305 2.57 -14.69 12.62
C ILE A 305 2.92 -14.86 11.15
N LEU A 306 2.93 -13.77 10.39
CA LEU A 306 3.24 -13.76 8.97
C LEU A 306 4.61 -14.38 8.68
N LYS A 307 4.65 -15.20 7.63
CA LYS A 307 5.83 -15.89 7.14
C LYS A 307 5.85 -15.86 5.60
N GLU A 308 6.95 -15.40 5.02
CA GLU A 308 7.18 -15.58 3.58
C GLU A 308 7.55 -17.03 3.28
N SER A 309 7.08 -17.56 2.16
CA SER A 309 7.31 -18.96 1.78
C SER A 309 8.79 -19.34 1.63
N CYS A 310 9.66 -18.37 1.36
CA CYS A 310 11.12 -18.55 1.27
C CYS A 310 11.84 -18.57 2.62
N ASP A 311 11.20 -18.09 3.68
CA ASP A 311 11.85 -17.87 4.98
C ASP A 311 11.83 -19.17 5.80
N ASP A 312 12.93 -19.47 6.49
CA ASP A 312 13.00 -20.62 7.38
C ASP A 312 13.72 -20.24 8.68
N ALA A 313 13.08 -20.57 9.81
CA ALA A 313 13.57 -20.20 11.13
C ALA A 313 14.91 -20.85 11.49
N SER A 314 15.25 -22.00 10.90
CA SER A 314 16.54 -22.68 11.07
C SER A 314 17.64 -22.12 10.15
N GLY A 315 17.27 -21.34 9.13
CA GLY A 315 18.17 -20.80 8.13
C GLY A 315 18.51 -21.75 6.98
N SER A 316 17.80 -22.87 6.84
CA SER A 316 17.97 -23.82 5.72
C SER A 316 17.63 -23.21 4.36
N THR A 317 16.66 -22.30 4.33
CA THR A 317 16.37 -21.43 3.19
C THR A 317 16.34 -19.98 3.66
N LYS A 318 16.62 -19.06 2.74
CA LYS A 318 16.60 -17.63 3.01
C LYS A 318 15.87 -16.91 1.90
N CYS A 319 15.02 -15.97 2.30
CA CYS A 319 14.46 -15.00 1.38
C CYS A 319 15.56 -14.11 0.79
N SER A 320 15.37 -13.70 -0.46
CA SER A 320 16.16 -12.65 -1.10
C SER A 320 16.10 -11.35 -0.30
N SER A 321 16.99 -10.40 -0.60
CA SER A 321 16.99 -9.11 0.11
C SER A 321 15.65 -8.41 0.06
N ASP A 322 14.96 -8.46 -1.08
CA ASP A 322 13.72 -7.71 -1.28
C ASP A 322 12.56 -8.32 -0.52
N GLN A 323 12.49 -9.65 -0.46
CA GLN A 323 11.47 -10.39 0.29
C GLN A 323 11.52 -10.14 1.81
N GLN A 324 12.64 -9.64 2.35
CA GLN A 324 12.80 -9.38 3.77
C GLN A 324 11.91 -8.24 4.30
N ILE A 325 11.42 -7.34 3.45
CA ILE A 325 10.57 -6.20 3.85
C ILE A 325 9.07 -6.49 3.75
N TYR A 326 8.66 -7.53 3.01
CA TYR A 326 7.29 -7.70 2.52
C TYR A 326 6.24 -7.75 3.64
N LYS A 327 6.53 -8.44 4.75
CA LYS A 327 5.60 -8.52 5.89
C LYS A 327 5.33 -7.16 6.54
N GLY A 328 6.34 -6.30 6.61
CA GLY A 328 6.17 -4.94 7.12
C GLY A 328 5.37 -4.08 6.16
N VAL A 329 5.61 -4.20 4.85
CA VAL A 329 4.77 -3.58 3.81
C VAL A 329 3.32 -4.03 3.96
N PHE A 330 3.08 -5.33 4.18
CA PHE A 330 1.72 -5.82 4.43
C PHE A 330 1.07 -5.10 5.61
N LEU A 331 1.74 -5.00 6.75
CA LEU A 331 1.20 -4.35 7.95
C LEU A 331 0.99 -2.84 7.77
N LYS A 332 1.91 -2.14 7.10
CA LYS A 332 1.75 -0.73 6.73
C LYS A 332 0.50 -0.51 5.88
N HIS A 333 0.34 -1.30 4.83
CA HIS A 333 -0.78 -1.11 3.91
C HIS A 333 -2.12 -1.60 4.49
N LEU A 334 -2.12 -2.58 5.40
CA LEU A 334 -3.30 -2.90 6.22
C LEU A 334 -3.70 -1.70 7.09
N SER A 335 -2.73 -1.02 7.72
CA SER A 335 -2.99 0.23 8.45
C SER A 335 -3.56 1.33 7.55
N TYR A 336 -3.07 1.47 6.32
CA TYR A 336 -3.63 2.43 5.36
C TYR A 336 -5.07 2.08 4.96
N TYR A 337 -5.36 0.81 4.69
CA TYR A 337 -6.74 0.36 4.44
C TYR A 337 -7.66 0.75 5.61
N LEU A 338 -7.28 0.39 6.84
CA LEU A 338 -8.05 0.72 8.05
C LEU A 338 -8.21 2.23 8.25
N THR A 339 -7.16 3.00 7.94
CA THR A 339 -7.18 4.46 8.02
C THR A 339 -8.16 5.06 7.03
N TYR A 340 -8.10 4.63 5.76
CA TYR A 340 -9.00 5.13 4.72
C TYR A 340 -10.46 4.80 5.03
N VAL A 341 -10.73 3.55 5.39
CA VAL A 341 -12.11 3.08 5.64
C VAL A 341 -12.70 3.72 6.90
N ASN A 342 -11.87 3.97 7.92
CA ASN A 342 -12.28 4.65 9.16
C ASN A 342 -13.56 4.02 9.78
N ASP A 343 -13.58 2.69 9.84
CA ASP A 343 -14.69 1.91 10.38
C ASP A 343 -14.20 1.07 11.57
N PRO A 344 -14.68 1.36 12.81
CA PRO A 344 -14.30 0.61 14.00
C PRO A 344 -14.57 -0.90 13.92
N THR A 345 -15.56 -1.34 13.14
CA THR A 345 -15.86 -2.76 12.95
C THR A 345 -14.75 -3.47 12.16
N LYS A 346 -14.15 -2.77 11.19
CA LYS A 346 -13.01 -3.28 10.40
C LYS A 346 -11.73 -3.28 11.21
N VAL A 347 -11.51 -2.25 12.04
CA VAL A 347 -10.42 -2.25 13.03
C VAL A 347 -10.56 -3.44 13.96
N SER A 348 -11.74 -3.64 14.53
CA SER A 348 -12.01 -4.76 15.45
C SER A 348 -11.79 -6.13 14.80
N LYS A 349 -12.11 -6.27 13.49
CA LYS A 349 -11.91 -7.51 12.72
C LYS A 349 -10.44 -7.95 12.68
N TYR A 350 -9.49 -7.01 12.57
CA TYR A 350 -8.07 -7.31 12.38
C TYR A 350 -7.17 -7.03 13.59
N ALA A 351 -7.71 -6.42 14.64
CA ALA A 351 -6.93 -5.99 15.81
C ALA A 351 -6.16 -7.16 16.47
N ALA A 352 -6.75 -8.35 16.55
CA ALA A 352 -6.10 -9.51 17.15
C ALA A 352 -4.90 -10.01 16.32
N GLN A 353 -5.06 -10.10 15.00
CA GLN A 353 -4.00 -10.50 14.08
C GLN A 353 -2.86 -9.47 14.06
N ILE A 354 -3.20 -8.18 14.02
CA ILE A 354 -2.22 -7.08 14.12
C ILE A 354 -1.44 -7.15 15.45
N ASN A 355 -2.15 -7.39 16.56
CA ASN A 355 -1.51 -7.56 17.87
C ASN A 355 -0.56 -8.76 17.90
N ALA A 356 -0.95 -9.88 17.29
CA ALA A 356 -0.09 -11.05 17.17
C ALA A 356 1.20 -10.68 16.43
N GLN A 357 1.12 -9.96 15.30
CA GLN A 357 2.32 -9.51 14.57
C GLN A 357 3.24 -8.64 15.43
N GLY A 358 2.68 -7.66 16.16
CA GLY A 358 3.45 -6.82 17.08
C GLY A 358 4.17 -7.65 18.15
N SER A 359 3.47 -8.64 18.72
CA SER A 359 4.04 -9.59 19.68
C SER A 359 5.18 -10.42 19.09
N GLY A 360 5.00 -10.99 17.89
CA GLY A 360 6.04 -11.75 17.21
C GLY A 360 7.28 -10.91 16.87
N ILE A 361 7.08 -9.67 16.41
CA ILE A 361 8.19 -8.74 16.17
C ILE A 361 8.93 -8.44 17.47
N TYR A 362 8.22 -8.15 18.55
CA TYR A 362 8.84 -7.75 19.81
C TYR A 362 9.56 -8.90 20.51
N TYR A 363 8.91 -10.05 20.68
CA TYR A 363 9.45 -11.16 21.47
C TYR A 363 10.39 -12.09 20.69
N TYR A 364 10.21 -12.19 19.37
CA TYR A 364 10.96 -13.14 18.54
C TYR A 364 11.84 -12.45 17.49
N GLY A 365 11.32 -11.40 16.86
CA GLY A 365 12.01 -10.68 15.79
C GLY A 365 13.06 -9.67 16.27
N THR A 366 12.89 -9.08 17.45
CA THR A 366 13.72 -7.98 17.93
C THR A 366 14.80 -8.50 18.89
N GLY A 367 16.05 -8.31 18.50
CA GLY A 367 17.22 -8.68 19.28
C GLY A 367 17.82 -7.51 20.09
N SER A 368 19.08 -7.70 20.51
CA SER A 368 19.85 -6.68 21.24
C SER A 368 19.95 -5.37 20.45
N GLY A 369 19.79 -4.23 21.15
CA GLY A 369 19.92 -2.92 20.53
C GLY A 369 18.78 -2.55 19.58
N TRP A 370 17.61 -3.19 19.70
CA TRP A 370 16.45 -2.97 18.83
C TRP A 370 16.66 -3.37 17.36
N MET A 371 17.61 -4.28 17.11
CA MET A 371 17.84 -4.82 15.78
C MET A 371 16.77 -5.86 15.43
N VAL A 372 16.05 -5.66 14.34
CA VAL A 372 14.94 -6.54 13.93
C VAL A 372 15.40 -7.51 12.85
N GLY A 373 15.18 -8.80 13.08
CA GLY A 373 15.43 -9.88 12.16
C GLY A 373 14.22 -10.25 11.30
N SER A 374 14.43 -11.07 10.26
CA SER A 374 13.36 -11.55 9.37
C SER A 374 12.36 -12.51 10.03
N VAL A 375 12.80 -13.32 11.00
CA VAL A 375 11.99 -14.37 11.63
C VAL A 375 11.22 -13.81 12.83
N TRP A 376 9.90 -13.69 12.67
CA TRP A 376 8.99 -13.20 13.73
C TRP A 376 8.11 -14.31 14.30
N TYR A 377 8.09 -15.47 13.66
CA TYR A 377 7.12 -16.56 13.90
C TYR A 377 7.70 -17.72 14.73
N ALA A 378 8.96 -17.60 15.17
CA ALA A 378 9.64 -18.60 15.99
C ALA A 378 10.69 -17.92 16.88
N PRO A 379 10.88 -18.39 18.12
CA PRO A 379 11.98 -17.92 18.98
C PRO A 379 13.33 -18.29 18.36
N ASN A 380 14.38 -17.57 18.74
CA ASN A 380 15.74 -17.61 18.18
C ASN A 380 16.24 -19.02 17.77
N ALA A 381 15.97 -19.38 16.51
CA ALA A 381 16.32 -20.66 15.89
C ALA A 381 17.54 -20.55 14.94
N GLY A 382 18.21 -19.38 14.94
CA GLY A 382 19.44 -19.14 14.19
C GLY A 382 19.28 -18.71 12.73
N GLY A 383 18.07 -18.74 12.17
CA GLY A 383 17.80 -18.40 10.76
C GLY A 383 17.59 -16.91 10.45
N SER A 384 17.44 -16.06 11.47
CA SER A 384 17.15 -14.62 11.28
C SER A 384 18.21 -13.91 10.45
N VAL A 385 17.76 -13.20 9.42
CA VAL A 385 18.58 -12.22 8.69
C VAL A 385 18.36 -10.84 9.30
N PHE A 386 19.42 -10.04 9.42
CA PHE A 386 19.36 -8.66 9.90
C PHE A 386 19.88 -7.73 8.81
N SER A 387 19.04 -6.79 8.37
CA SER A 387 19.34 -5.84 7.32
C SER A 387 18.52 -4.56 7.51
N PRO A 388 18.80 -3.47 6.76
CA PRO A 388 17.91 -2.32 6.73
C PRO A 388 16.46 -2.70 6.36
N LYS A 389 16.28 -3.73 5.53
CA LYS A 389 14.98 -4.19 5.04
C LYS A 389 14.18 -4.92 6.11
N THR A 390 14.82 -5.77 6.93
CA THR A 390 14.15 -6.38 8.09
C THR A 390 13.88 -5.35 9.19
N GLN A 391 14.78 -4.38 9.34
CA GLN A 391 14.63 -3.29 10.31
C GLN A 391 13.38 -2.46 10.02
N THR A 392 13.25 -1.97 8.78
CA THR A 392 12.07 -1.20 8.41
C THR A 392 10.79 -2.05 8.39
N SER A 393 10.91 -3.34 8.04
CA SER A 393 9.77 -4.27 8.15
C SER A 393 9.23 -4.33 9.58
N GLY A 394 10.12 -4.40 10.56
CA GLY A 394 9.77 -4.35 11.98
C GLY A 394 9.17 -3.02 12.39
N LEU A 395 9.73 -1.91 11.91
CA LEU A 395 9.23 -0.56 12.20
C LEU A 395 7.79 -0.38 11.71
N ALA A 396 7.50 -0.80 10.47
CA ALA A 396 6.16 -0.77 9.89
C ALA A 396 5.18 -1.61 10.73
N GLY A 397 5.57 -2.83 11.09
CA GLY A 397 4.72 -3.73 11.88
C GLY A 397 4.45 -3.23 13.30
N LEU A 398 5.45 -2.72 14.01
CA LEU A 398 5.29 -2.14 15.35
C LEU A 398 4.49 -0.84 15.32
N THR A 399 4.67 -0.01 14.29
CA THR A 399 3.87 1.20 14.11
C THR A 399 2.40 0.86 13.88
N ALA A 400 2.11 -0.12 13.01
CA ALA A 400 0.76 -0.62 12.80
C ALA A 400 0.17 -1.22 14.08
N GLY A 401 0.95 -2.04 14.80
CA GLY A 401 0.57 -2.62 16.08
C GLY A 401 0.20 -1.56 17.10
N ALA A 402 1.03 -0.53 17.26
CA ALA A 402 0.76 0.55 18.21
C ALA A 402 -0.50 1.36 17.89
N GLN A 403 -0.87 1.45 16.60
CA GLN A 403 -2.04 2.19 16.14
C GLN A 403 -3.35 1.40 16.33
N TYR A 404 -3.34 0.08 16.05
CA TYR A 404 -4.56 -0.72 15.90
C TYR A 404 -4.68 -1.93 16.83
N ALA A 405 -3.64 -2.28 17.60
CA ALA A 405 -3.72 -3.37 18.58
C ALA A 405 -4.18 -2.87 19.94
N SER A 406 -5.06 -3.62 20.62
CA SER A 406 -5.37 -3.43 22.03
C SER A 406 -4.31 -4.15 22.90
N CYS A 407 -3.28 -3.42 23.29
CA CYS A 407 -2.41 -3.72 24.42
C CYS A 407 -2.44 -2.49 25.36
#